data_AF-A0A382FIX2-F1
#
_entry.id   AF-A0A382FIX2-F1
#
_cell.length_a   1.000
_cell.length_b   1.000
_cell.length_c   1.000
_cell.angle_alpha   90.00
_cell.angle_beta   90.00
_cell.angle_gamma   90.00
#
_symmetry.space_group_name_H-M   'P 1'
#
loop_
_entity.id
_entity.type
_entity.pdbx_description
1 polymer ?
#
loop_
_entity_poly.entity_id
_entity_poly.type
_entity_poly.pdbx_seq_one_letter_code
_entity_poly.pdbx_strand_id
1 'polypeptide(L)' 'MLQAREVPKMEIDWRSFVVSPVGSWVLESATVVAEALAVSLDKPLEWAVGFFFGNTELSLE' A
#
# COMPACT_ATOMS: atom_id res chain seq x y z
N MET A 1 23.78 2.83 -17.44
CA MET A 1 24.06 3.70 -16.28
C MET A 1 23.27 3.17 -15.09
N LEU A 2 23.86 2.32 -14.23
CA LEU A 2 23.22 1.98 -12.95
C LEU A 2 23.51 3.12 -11.99
N GLN A 3 22.48 3.88 -11.61
CA GLN A 3 22.58 4.76 -10.45
C GLN A 3 22.63 3.86 -9.22
N ALA A 4 23.75 3.86 -8.50
CA ALA A 4 23.83 3.24 -7.19
C ALA A 4 22.92 4.06 -6.26
N ARG A 5 21.66 3.64 -6.13
CA ARG A 5 20.72 4.28 -5.21
C ARG A 5 21.08 3.83 -3.80
N GLU A 6 21.43 4.79 -2.95
CA GLU A 6 21.46 4.56 -1.50
C GLU A 6 20.07 4.10 -1.08
N VAL A 7 19.97 2.85 -0.62
CA VAL A 7 18.67 2.28 -0.25
C VAL A 7 18.43 2.59 1.22
N PRO A 8 17.39 3.38 1.56
CA PRO A 8 17.16 3.80 2.93
C PRO A 8 16.91 2.58 3.82
N LYS A 9 17.59 2.60 4.96
CA LYS A 9 17.49 1.56 5.99
C LYS A 9 16.61 2.10 7.11
N MET A 10 15.52 1.40 7.40
CA MET A 10 14.59 1.77 8.47
C MET A 10 14.68 0.71 9.57
N GLU A 11 14.69 1.14 10.83
CA GLU A 11 14.59 0.23 11.97
C GLU A 11 13.14 0.19 12.46
N ILE A 12 12.60 -1.02 12.62
CA ILE A 12 11.26 -1.29 13.13
C ILE A 12 11.39 -2.48 14.09
N ASP A 13 10.99 -2.30 15.35
CA ASP A 13 11.02 -3.36 16.37
C ASP A 13 12.39 -4.05 16.46
N TRP A 14 13.47 -3.27 16.55
CA TRP A 14 14.85 -3.76 16.59
C TRP A 14 15.33 -4.53 15.35
N ARG A 15 14.50 -4.60 14.30
CA ARG A 15 14.83 -5.21 13.01
C ARG A 15 15.09 -4.14 11.98
N SER A 16 16.15 -4.35 11.20
CA SER A 16 16.57 -3.41 10.18
C SER A 16 16.06 -3.82 8.80
N PHE A 17 15.19 -2.99 8.23
CA PHE A 17 14.55 -3.19 6.93
C PHE A 17 15.17 -2.31 5.87
N VAL A 18 15.18 -2.81 4.65
CA VAL A 18 15.52 -2.05 3.46
C VAL A 18 14.21 -1.63 2.83
N VAL A 19 13.97 -0.32 2.74
CA VAL A 19 12.73 0.21 2.20
C VAL A 19 12.99 0.89 0.87
N SER A 20 12.07 0.73 -0.07
CA SER A 20 12.09 1.48 -1.33
C SER A 20 11.01 2.56 -1.25
N PRO A 21 11.39 3.85 -1.15
CA PRO A 21 10.40 4.92 -1.11
C PRO A 21 9.64 4.96 -2.44
N VAL A 22 8.32 5.04 -2.35
CA VAL A 22 7.43 5.30 -3.49
C VAL A 22 7.02 6.76 -3.47
N GLY A 23 6.77 7.35 -4.63
CA GLY A 23 6.30 8.74 -4.71
C GLY A 23 4.91 8.88 -4.07
N SER A 24 4.59 10.08 -3.58
CA SER A 24 3.29 10.38 -2.95
C SER A 24 2.10 10.04 -3.85
N TRP A 25 2.27 10.15 -5.18
CA TRP A 25 1.28 9.77 -6.18
C TRP A 25 0.86 8.30 -6.11
N VAL A 26 1.70 7.40 -5.59
CA VAL A 26 1.35 5.98 -5.37
C VAL A 26 0.33 5.85 -4.24
N LEU A 27 0.47 6.62 -3.17
CA LEU A 27 -0.50 6.64 -2.07
C LEU A 27 -1.82 7.26 -2.53
N GLU A 28 -1.76 8.36 -3.27
CA GLU A 28 -2.94 9.01 -3.85
C GLU A 28 -3.67 8.06 -4.82
N SER A 29 -2.93 7.38 -5.71
CA SER A 29 -3.50 6.39 -6.62
C SER A 29 -4.08 5.18 -5.90
N ALA A 30 -3.44 4.71 -4.82
CA ALA A 30 -3.97 3.60 -4.01
C ALA A 30 -5.29 3.97 -3.33
N THR A 31 -5.44 5.22 -2.86
CA THR A 31 -6.72 5.74 -2.37
C THR A 31 -7.77 5.75 -3.47
N VAL A 32 -7.44 6.26 -4.66
CA VAL A 32 -8.37 6.26 -5.81
C VAL A 32 -8.80 4.84 -6.21
N VAL A 33 -7.89 3.88 -6.20
CA VAL A 33 -8.22 2.47 -6.50
C VAL A 33 -9.08 1.86 -5.40
N ALA A 34 -8.82 2.16 -4.12
CA ALA A 34 -9.67 1.72 -3.02
C ALA A 34 -11.08 2.33 -3.10
N GLU A 35 -11.21 3.59 -3.46
CA GLU A 35 -12.51 4.25 -3.69
C GLU A 35 -13.26 3.62 -4.87
N ALA A 36 -12.58 3.40 -6.00
CA ALA A 36 -13.18 2.74 -7.16
C ALA A 36 -13.62 1.30 -6.84
N LEU A 37 -12.84 0.56 -6.04
CA LEU A 37 -13.16 -0.77 -5.56
C LEU A 37 -14.39 -0.77 -4.65
N ALA A 38 -14.46 0.18 -3.71
CA ALA A 38 -15.60 0.35 -2.80
C ALA A 38 -16.91 0.56 -3.57
N VAL A 39 -16.88 1.44 -4.58
CA VAL A 39 -18.04 1.71 -5.45
C VAL A 39 -18.41 0.49 -6.29
N SER A 40 -17.42 -0.20 -6.87
CA SER A 40 -17.66 -1.33 -7.78
C SER A 40 -18.26 -2.56 -7.08
N LEU A 41 -17.90 -2.76 -5.80
CA LEU A 41 -18.31 -3.92 -5.01
C LEU A 41 -19.43 -3.62 -4.01
N ASP A 42 -19.92 -2.37 -3.96
CA ASP A 42 -20.87 -1.88 -2.96
C ASP A 42 -20.41 -2.22 -1.52
N LYS A 43 -19.14 -1.91 -1.24
CA LYS A 43 -18.51 -2.16 0.06
C LYS A 43 -18.02 -0.85 0.69
N PRO A 44 -17.95 -0.78 2.04
CA PRO A 44 -17.44 0.42 2.70
C PRO A 44 -15.98 0.67 2.33
N LEU A 45 -15.59 1.96 2.28
CA LEU A 45 -14.22 2.37 1.92
C LEU A 45 -13.17 1.75 2.85
N GLU A 46 -13.46 1.63 4.15
CA GLU A 46 -12.58 0.97 5.12
C GLU A 46 -12.29 -0.48 4.77
N TRP A 47 -13.28 -1.21 4.24
CA TRP A 47 -13.08 -2.57 3.74
C TRP A 47 -12.18 -2.56 2.50
N ALA A 48 -12.41 -1.66 1.54
CA ALA A 48 -11.63 -1.59 0.31
C ALA A 48 -10.17 -1.21 0.57
N VAL A 49 -9.92 -0.24 1.47
CA VAL A 49 -8.58 0.14 1.93
C VAL A 49 -7.92 -1.04 2.64
N GLY A 50 -8.62 -1.69 3.57
CA GLY A 50 -8.10 -2.89 4.24
C GLY A 50 -7.70 -3.98 3.26
N PHE A 51 -8.56 -4.29 2.28
CA PHE A 51 -8.32 -5.32 1.27
C PHE A 51 -7.13 -4.97 0.38
N PHE A 52 -7.06 -3.72 -0.10
CA PHE A 52 -6.03 -3.26 -1.02
C PHE A 52 -4.63 -3.18 -0.39
N PHE A 53 -4.57 -2.80 0.89
CA PHE A 53 -3.32 -2.76 1.67
C PHE A 53 -2.96 -4.09 2.35
N GLY A 54 -3.69 -5.17 2.05
CA GLY A 54 -3.28 -6.54 2.39
C GLY A 54 -3.81 -7.08 3.72
N ASN A 55 -4.95 -6.60 4.21
CA ASN A 55 -5.64 -7.27 5.31
C ASN A 55 -6.12 -8.66 4.85
N THR A 56 -5.48 -9.71 5.37
CA THR A 56 -5.73 -11.12 5.01
C THR A 56 -7.09 -11.64 5.45
N GLU A 57 -7.78 -10.93 6.35
CA GLU A 57 -9.13 -11.30 6.80
C GLU A 57 -10.21 -10.86 5.80
N LEU A 58 -9.88 -9.96 4.87
CA LEU A 58 -10.81 -9.48 3.85
C LEU A 58 -10.63 -10.30 2.57
N SER A 59 -11.70 -10.92 2.10
CA SER A 59 -11.74 -11.65 0.83
C SER A 59 -12.91 -11.18 -0.02
N LEU A 60 -12.75 -11.36 -1.33
CA LEU A 60 -13.89 -11.49 -2.23
C LEU A 60 -14.51 -12.86 -1.95
N GLU A 61 -15.81 -12.89 -1.67
CA GLU A 61 -16.57 -14.15 -1.51
C GLU A 61 -16.75 -14.84 -2.87
#